data_AF-A0A942GYZ4-F1
#
_entry.id   AF-A0A942GYZ4-F1
#
_cell.length_a   1.000
_cell.length_b   1.000
_cell.length_c   1.000
_cell.angle_alpha   90.00
_cell.angle_beta   90.00
_cell.angle_gamma   90.00
#
_symmetry.space_group_name_H-M   'P 1'
#
loop_
_entity.id
_entity.type
_entity.pdbx_description
1 polymer ?
#
loop_
_entity_poly.entity_id
_entity_poly.type
_entity_poly.pdbx_seq_one_letter_code
_entity_poly.pdbx_strand_id
1 'polypeptide(L)'
;MPDAPSAPTFLSPAPGARGAKLCGIWSLIASATCVGLPIGIVLAICALVMSAKARRLAREEPDTYERPTATGLVTGIIGLAMPVLMLPFIGIVSAIAIPALLSQRARARDKAAIENMVGRTGDLVGQWDKQRELNTPPDQIPAALEAYLKQAPEKNPWNALESANSAHIEIVSNLDQDEIGEMAASEAIEKGQAVWVIELPEGNRPGLLSGAVRLENEARANPFVKTVAID
;
A
#
# COMPACT_ATOMS: atom_id res chain seq x y z
N MET A 1 65.36 -55.02 13.73
CA MET A 1 64.11 -54.46 14.29
C MET A 1 63.57 -53.53 13.22
N PRO A 2 62.53 -53.92 12.46
CA PRO A 2 61.98 -53.09 11.39
C PRO A 2 61.17 -51.93 11.99
N ASP A 3 61.42 -50.72 11.51
CA ASP A 3 60.72 -49.50 11.90
C ASP A 3 59.23 -49.61 11.55
N ALA A 4 58.38 -49.39 12.55
CA ALA A 4 56.94 -49.33 12.36
C ALA A 4 56.56 -48.09 11.52
N PRO A 5 55.64 -48.19 10.55
CA PRO A 5 55.15 -47.04 9.80
C PRO A 5 54.42 -46.09 10.77
N SER A 6 54.94 -44.87 10.92
CA SER A 6 54.28 -43.79 11.67
C SER A 6 52.88 -43.56 11.11
N ALA A 7 51.88 -43.59 12.00
CA ALA A 7 50.47 -43.39 11.66
C ALA A 7 50.26 -42.09 10.85
N PRO A 8 49.35 -42.06 9.87
CA PRO A 8 49.04 -40.84 9.12
C PRO A 8 48.56 -39.76 10.09
N THR A 9 49.30 -38.67 10.18
CA THR A 9 48.99 -37.53 11.04
C THR A 9 47.81 -36.80 10.41
N PHE A 10 46.59 -37.06 10.90
CA PHE A 10 45.40 -36.31 10.49
C PHE A 10 45.50 -34.90 11.09
N LEU A 11 45.88 -33.93 10.25
CA LEU A 11 45.91 -32.52 10.64
C LEU A 11 44.49 -32.06 10.99
N SER A 12 44.35 -31.37 12.11
CA SER A 12 43.05 -30.87 12.56
C SER A 12 42.67 -29.62 11.76
N PRO A 13 41.38 -29.41 11.42
CA PRO A 13 40.95 -28.20 10.75
C PRO A 13 41.14 -26.98 11.65
N ALA A 14 41.72 -25.90 11.10
CA ALA A 14 41.95 -24.67 11.85
C ALA A 14 40.64 -24.09 12.43
N PRO A 15 40.65 -23.65 13.71
CA PRO A 15 39.47 -23.08 14.35
C PRO A 15 38.95 -21.86 13.57
N GLY A 16 37.65 -21.87 13.25
CA GLY A 16 36.98 -20.84 12.45
C GLY A 16 36.77 -21.17 10.97
N ALA A 17 37.43 -22.20 10.42
CA ALA A 17 37.27 -22.58 9.01
C ALA A 17 35.85 -23.08 8.66
N ARG A 18 35.20 -23.81 9.58
CA ARG A 18 33.80 -24.24 9.41
C ARG A 18 32.81 -23.07 9.54
N GLY A 19 33.04 -22.18 10.52
CA GLY A 19 32.23 -20.98 10.74
C GLY A 19 32.25 -20.03 9.54
N ALA A 20 33.42 -19.82 8.92
CA ALA A 20 33.54 -19.00 7.72
C ALA A 20 32.71 -19.53 6.53
N LYS A 21 32.62 -20.86 6.35
CA LYS A 21 31.83 -21.48 5.27
C LYS A 21 30.33 -21.27 5.50
N LEU A 22 29.84 -21.58 6.69
CA LEU A 22 28.44 -21.40 7.07
C LEU A 22 28.02 -19.94 6.95
N CYS A 23 28.82 -19.03 7.51
CA CYS A 23 28.55 -17.59 7.48
C CYS A 23 28.50 -17.03 6.05
N GLY A 24 29.42 -17.47 5.17
CA GLY A 24 29.41 -17.08 3.76
C GLY A 24 28.21 -17.61 2.98
N ILE A 25 27.78 -18.86 3.23
CA ILE A 25 26.57 -19.43 2.59
C ILE A 25 25.31 -18.70 3.06
N TRP A 26 25.17 -18.46 4.37
CA TRP A 26 24.04 -17.73 4.93
C TRP A 26 24.00 -16.28 4.45
N SER A 27 25.16 -15.64 4.30
CA SER A 27 25.27 -14.30 3.69
C SER A 27 24.75 -14.30 2.25
N LEU A 28 25.08 -15.33 1.46
CA LEU A 28 24.60 -15.44 0.08
C LEU A 28 23.08 -15.61 0.02
N ILE A 29 22.50 -16.47 0.86
CA ILE A 29 21.05 -16.69 0.93
C ILE A 29 20.33 -15.42 1.41
N ALA A 30 20.85 -14.75 2.45
CA ALA A 30 20.29 -13.50 2.97
C ALA A 30 20.38 -12.35 1.96
N SER A 31 21.44 -12.32 1.14
CA SER A 31 21.62 -11.34 0.07
C SER A 31 20.69 -11.61 -1.12
N ALA A 32 20.55 -12.87 -1.52
CA ALA A 32 19.69 -13.29 -2.63
C ALA A 32 18.20 -13.05 -2.37
N THR A 33 17.77 -13.07 -1.10
CA THR A 33 16.37 -12.83 -0.72
C THR A 33 16.01 -11.36 -0.58
N CYS A 34 16.97 -10.42 -0.71
CA CYS A 34 16.80 -8.96 -0.60
C CYS A 34 16.19 -8.43 0.73
N VAL A 35 15.63 -9.29 1.59
CA VAL A 35 15.06 -8.96 2.91
C VAL A 35 16.16 -8.83 3.98
N GLY A 36 17.28 -9.52 3.78
CA GLY A 36 18.37 -9.60 4.74
C GLY A 36 19.53 -8.65 4.48
N LEU A 37 19.42 -7.63 3.62
CA LEU A 37 20.56 -6.83 3.16
C LEU A 37 21.52 -6.35 4.29
N PRO A 38 21.06 -5.80 5.44
CA PRO A 38 21.96 -5.44 6.53
C PRO A 38 22.60 -6.67 7.22
N ILE A 39 21.84 -7.75 7.38
CA ILE A 39 22.30 -9.00 8.02
C ILE A 39 23.30 -9.74 7.12
N GLY A 40 23.03 -9.79 5.81
CA GLY A 40 23.86 -10.43 4.79
C GLY A 40 25.23 -9.77 4.67
N ILE A 41 25.30 -8.43 4.76
CA ILE A 41 26.57 -7.68 4.79
C ILE A 41 27.37 -8.03 6.05
N VAL A 42 26.74 -8.03 7.23
CA VAL A 42 27.43 -8.39 8.48
C VAL A 42 27.97 -9.82 8.42
N LEU A 43 27.18 -10.77 7.93
CA LEU A 43 27.62 -12.16 7.73
C LEU A 43 28.74 -12.28 6.69
N ALA A 44 28.71 -11.51 5.60
CA ALA A 44 29.80 -11.49 4.62
C ALA A 44 31.12 -11.04 5.27
N ILE A 45 31.09 -9.96 6.06
CA ILE A 45 32.25 -9.42 6.76
C ILE A 45 32.78 -10.44 7.78
N CYS A 46 31.90 -11.05 8.59
CA CYS A 46 32.27 -12.10 9.54
C CYS A 46 32.94 -13.30 8.84
N ALA A 47 32.44 -13.73 7.68
CA ALA A 47 33.03 -14.81 6.89
C ALA A 47 34.46 -14.44 6.41
N LEU A 48 34.67 -13.20 5.96
CA LEU A 48 35.98 -12.70 5.52
C LEU A 48 36.99 -12.65 6.67
N VAL A 49 36.61 -12.10 7.83
CA VAL A 49 37.49 -12.01 9.01
C VAL A 49 37.87 -13.40 9.52
N MET A 50 36.91 -14.32 9.62
CA MET A 50 37.17 -15.71 10.05
C MET A 50 38.06 -16.46 9.04
N SER A 51 37.85 -16.27 7.74
CA SER A 51 38.68 -16.90 6.70
C SER A 51 40.12 -16.36 6.69
N ALA A 52 40.31 -15.06 6.90
CA ALA A 52 41.62 -14.44 7.02
C ALA A 52 42.37 -14.95 8.26
N LYS A 53 41.69 -15.06 9.42
CA LYS A 53 42.28 -15.58 10.65
C LYS A 53 42.68 -17.05 10.52
N ALA A 54 41.82 -17.89 9.95
CA ALA A 54 42.12 -19.32 9.73
C ALA A 54 43.31 -19.52 8.78
N ARG A 55 43.45 -18.68 7.74
CA ARG A 55 44.61 -18.72 6.84
C ARG A 55 45.91 -18.27 7.51
N ARG A 56 45.85 -17.31 8.43
CA ARG A 56 47.03 -16.85 9.17
C ARG A 56 47.55 -17.95 10.10
N LEU A 57 46.67 -18.58 10.87
CA LEU A 57 47.02 -19.68 11.78
C LEU A 57 47.60 -20.89 11.04
N ALA A 58 47.00 -21.28 9.90
CA ALA A 58 47.52 -22.38 9.08
C ALA A 58 48.85 -22.07 8.35
N ARG A 59 49.29 -20.80 8.34
CA ARG A 59 50.63 -20.40 7.87
C ARG A 59 51.66 -20.37 9.00
N GLU A 60 51.23 -19.99 10.20
CA GLU A 60 52.07 -19.92 11.40
C GLU A 60 52.39 -21.33 11.94
N GLU A 61 51.44 -22.27 11.87
CA GLU A 61 51.60 -23.64 12.38
C GLU A 61 51.22 -24.70 11.32
N PRO A 62 52.07 -24.93 10.30
CA PRO A 62 51.77 -25.84 9.20
C PRO A 62 51.74 -27.33 9.61
N ASP A 63 52.42 -27.69 10.71
CA ASP A 63 52.48 -29.07 11.23
C ASP A 63 51.26 -29.45 12.08
N THR A 64 50.44 -28.47 12.47
CA THR A 64 49.27 -28.68 13.34
C THR A 64 47.93 -28.53 12.60
N TYR A 65 47.88 -27.63 11.60
CA TYR A 65 46.62 -27.27 10.93
C TYR A 65 46.63 -27.52 9.43
N GLU A 66 45.52 -28.10 8.93
CA GLU A 66 45.28 -28.23 7.50
C GLU A 66 45.03 -26.84 6.87
N ARG A 67 45.57 -26.61 5.66
CA ARG A 67 45.36 -25.37 4.91
C ARG A 67 43.86 -25.19 4.58
N PRO A 68 43.19 -24.12 5.07
CA PRO A 68 41.77 -23.93 4.82
C PRO A 68 41.45 -23.68 3.34
N THR A 69 40.36 -24.30 2.84
CA THR A 69 39.88 -24.07 1.47
C THR A 69 39.44 -22.62 1.26
N ALA A 70 39.68 -22.08 0.06
CA ALA A 70 39.33 -20.70 -0.29
C ALA A 70 37.82 -20.41 -0.33
N THR A 71 36.98 -21.43 -0.16
CA THR A 71 35.52 -21.38 -0.30
C THR A 71 34.87 -20.28 0.54
N GLY A 72 35.24 -20.15 1.82
CA GLY A 72 34.64 -19.13 2.71
C GLY A 72 35.02 -17.69 2.35
N LEU A 73 36.20 -17.48 1.77
CA LEU A 73 36.64 -16.18 1.28
C LEU A 73 35.89 -15.82 0.00
N VAL A 74 35.79 -16.76 -0.95
CA VAL A 74 35.09 -16.55 -2.23
C VAL A 74 33.59 -16.31 -1.99
N THR A 75 32.93 -17.10 -1.12
CA THR A 75 31.52 -16.90 -0.82
C THR A 75 31.25 -15.60 -0.07
N GLY A 76 32.14 -15.17 0.82
CA GLY A 76 32.05 -13.86 1.48
C GLY A 76 32.21 -12.68 0.51
N ILE A 77 33.17 -12.75 -0.42
CA ILE A 77 33.35 -11.71 -1.46
C ILE A 77 32.13 -11.65 -2.38
N ILE A 78 31.64 -12.79 -2.87
CA ILE A 78 30.45 -12.84 -3.72
C ILE A 78 29.22 -12.33 -2.97
N GLY A 79 29.05 -12.74 -1.71
CA GLY A 79 27.96 -12.29 -0.85
C GLY A 79 27.96 -10.78 -0.59
N LEU A 80 29.13 -10.14 -0.57
CA LEU A 80 29.24 -8.67 -0.47
C LEU A 80 29.07 -7.97 -1.83
N ALA A 81 29.65 -8.53 -2.89
CA ALA A 81 29.61 -7.93 -4.23
C ALA A 81 28.20 -7.95 -4.84
N MET A 82 27.41 -8.98 -4.56
CA MET A 82 26.09 -9.18 -5.16
C MET A 82 25.08 -8.08 -4.75
N PRO A 83 24.93 -7.73 -3.45
CA PRO A 83 24.14 -6.56 -3.04
C PRO A 83 24.63 -5.24 -3.67
N VAL A 84 25.95 -5.02 -3.71
CA VAL A 84 26.53 -3.78 -4.25
C VAL A 84 26.20 -3.62 -5.74
N LEU A 85 26.24 -4.71 -6.51
CA LEU A 85 25.83 -4.71 -7.92
C LEU A 85 24.32 -4.52 -8.10
N MET A 86 23.49 -4.98 -7.15
CA MET A 86 22.03 -4.89 -7.22
C MET A 86 21.45 -3.54 -6.77
N LEU A 87 22.14 -2.80 -5.90
CA LEU A 87 21.72 -1.48 -5.42
C LEU A 87 21.29 -0.50 -6.54
N PRO A 88 22.04 -0.29 -7.63
CA PRO A 88 21.61 0.62 -8.70
C PRO A 88 20.33 0.13 -9.40
N PHE A 89 20.16 -1.18 -9.60
CA PHE A 89 18.94 -1.73 -10.20
C PHE A 89 17.72 -1.51 -9.33
N ILE A 90 17.84 -1.70 -8.01
CA ILE A 90 16.76 -1.42 -7.06
C ILE A 90 16.38 0.06 -7.14
N GLY A 91 17.37 0.97 -7.18
CA GLY A 91 17.13 2.41 -7.31
C GLY A 91 16.33 2.78 -8.56
N ILE A 92 16.70 2.22 -9.73
CA ILE A 92 16.00 2.48 -11.00
C ILE A 92 14.57 1.94 -10.95
N VAL A 93 14.38 0.70 -10.48
CA VAL A 93 13.04 0.09 -10.40
C VAL A 93 12.14 0.86 -9.43
N SER A 94 12.65 1.27 -8.27
CA SER A 94 11.91 2.10 -7.31
C SER A 94 11.51 3.45 -7.88
N ALA A 95 12.38 4.10 -8.67
CA ALA A 95 12.09 5.39 -9.28
C ALA A 95 10.89 5.34 -10.25
N ILE A 96 10.67 4.20 -10.93
CA ILE A 96 9.53 4.01 -11.85
C ILE A 96 8.29 3.47 -11.11
N ALA A 97 8.49 2.54 -10.18
CA ALA A 97 7.40 1.87 -9.49
C ALA A 97 6.65 2.79 -8.53
N ILE A 98 7.34 3.69 -7.82
CA ILE A 98 6.71 4.56 -6.81
C ILE A 98 5.67 5.51 -7.45
N PRO A 99 5.98 6.28 -8.52
CA PRO A 99 4.99 7.12 -9.16
C PRO A 99 3.80 6.34 -9.72
N ALA A 100 4.06 5.16 -10.31
CA ALA A 100 3.01 4.31 -10.85
C ALA A 100 2.06 3.80 -9.76
N LEU A 101 2.59 3.34 -8.63
CA LEU A 101 1.80 2.89 -7.48
C LEU A 101 0.99 4.03 -6.87
N LEU A 102 1.57 5.23 -6.76
CA LEU A 102 0.85 6.40 -6.26
C LEU A 102 -0.33 6.77 -7.19
N SER A 103 -0.11 6.76 -8.51
CA SER A 103 -1.18 7.03 -9.48
C SER A 103 -2.27 5.95 -9.46
N GLN A 104 -1.92 4.67 -9.35
CA GLN A 104 -2.91 3.59 -9.24
C GLN A 104 -3.73 3.71 -7.95
N ARG A 105 -3.08 4.06 -6.82
CA ARG A 105 -3.77 4.28 -5.55
C ARG A 105 -4.74 5.45 -5.62
N ALA A 106 -4.36 6.56 -6.26
CA ALA A 106 -5.24 7.69 -6.49
C ALA A 106 -6.50 7.29 -7.28
N ARG A 107 -6.33 6.57 -8.40
CA ARG A 107 -7.46 6.08 -9.20
C ARG A 107 -8.36 5.11 -8.44
N ALA A 108 -7.79 4.25 -7.60
CA ALA A 108 -8.57 3.34 -6.76
C ALA A 108 -9.42 4.09 -5.73
N ARG A 109 -8.87 5.16 -5.13
CA ARG A 109 -9.61 6.03 -4.20
C ARG A 109 -10.73 6.79 -4.90
N ASP A 110 -10.48 7.35 -6.07
CA ASP A 110 -11.50 8.03 -6.88
C ASP A 110 -12.65 7.07 -7.23
N LYS A 111 -12.32 5.85 -7.66
CA LYS A 111 -13.33 4.82 -7.96
C LYS A 111 -14.17 4.47 -6.73
N ALA A 112 -13.54 4.26 -5.58
CA ALA A 112 -14.26 3.98 -4.34
C ALA A 112 -15.17 5.14 -3.92
N ALA A 113 -14.71 6.39 -4.10
CA ALA A 113 -15.51 7.58 -3.79
C ALA A 113 -16.77 7.68 -4.69
N ILE A 114 -16.61 7.39 -5.99
CA ILE A 114 -17.74 7.32 -6.93
C ILE A 114 -18.71 6.20 -6.54
N GLU A 115 -18.21 5.00 -6.25
CA GLU A 115 -19.05 3.86 -5.89
C GLU A 115 -19.83 4.11 -4.59
N ASN A 116 -19.19 4.71 -3.58
CA ASN A 116 -19.85 5.11 -2.34
C ASN A 116 -20.95 6.13 -2.61
N MET A 117 -20.66 7.20 -3.37
CA MET A 117 -21.65 8.23 -3.71
C MET A 117 -22.83 7.62 -4.48
N VAL A 118 -22.56 6.87 -5.55
CA VAL A 118 -23.59 6.31 -6.43
C VAL A 118 -24.47 5.30 -5.68
N GLY A 119 -23.86 4.43 -4.87
CA GLY A 119 -24.58 3.48 -4.03
C GLY A 119 -25.47 4.21 -3.02
N ARG A 120 -24.91 5.21 -2.34
CA ARG A 120 -25.63 5.97 -1.32
C ARG A 120 -26.75 6.82 -1.90
N THR A 121 -26.59 7.39 -3.09
CA THR A 121 -27.69 8.05 -3.81
C THR A 121 -28.84 7.09 -4.09
N GLY A 122 -28.56 5.85 -4.47
CA GLY A 122 -29.60 4.82 -4.64
C GLY A 122 -30.30 4.48 -3.33
N ASP A 123 -29.55 4.36 -2.24
CA ASP A 123 -30.12 4.14 -0.90
C ASP A 123 -30.98 5.31 -0.44
N LEU A 124 -30.56 6.56 -0.71
CA LEU A 124 -31.33 7.76 -0.38
C LEU A 124 -32.66 7.83 -1.13
N VAL A 125 -32.68 7.47 -2.41
CA VAL A 125 -33.95 7.33 -3.16
C VAL A 125 -34.84 6.26 -2.52
N GLY A 126 -34.28 5.10 -2.18
CA GLY A 126 -35.05 4.05 -1.49
C GLY A 126 -35.54 4.47 -0.09
N GLN A 127 -34.81 5.34 0.61
CA GLN A 127 -35.26 5.90 1.90
C GLN A 127 -36.32 6.98 1.71
N TRP A 128 -36.21 7.78 0.65
CA TRP A 128 -37.24 8.75 0.26
C TRP A 128 -38.58 8.04 0.02
N ASP A 129 -38.58 6.98 -0.79
CA ASP A 129 -39.77 6.19 -1.08
C ASP A 129 -40.40 5.62 0.20
N LYS A 130 -39.59 5.09 1.12
CA LYS A 130 -40.07 4.60 2.43
C LYS A 130 -40.69 5.69 3.27
N GLN A 131 -40.10 6.89 3.32
CA GLN A 131 -40.65 8.01 4.09
C GLN A 131 -41.96 8.50 3.48
N ARG A 132 -42.09 8.47 2.15
CA ARG A 132 -43.35 8.74 1.47
C ARG A 132 -44.42 7.72 1.80
N GLU A 133 -44.10 6.42 1.78
CA GLU A 133 -45.04 5.36 2.17
C GLU A 133 -45.53 5.51 3.63
N LEU A 134 -44.66 6.02 4.51
CA LEU A 134 -45.00 6.33 5.90
C LEU A 134 -45.81 7.62 6.06
N ASN A 135 -46.13 8.32 4.97
CA ASN A 135 -46.79 9.63 4.96
C ASN A 135 -46.05 10.69 5.79
N THR A 136 -44.72 10.59 5.85
CA THR A 136 -43.88 11.63 6.47
C THR A 136 -44.04 12.93 5.67
N PRO A 137 -44.27 14.07 6.33
CA PRO A 137 -44.35 15.36 5.66
C PRO A 137 -43.09 15.64 4.82
N PRO A 138 -43.20 16.10 3.55
CA PRO A 138 -42.04 16.28 2.66
C PRO A 138 -40.92 17.17 3.22
N ASP A 139 -41.27 18.13 4.08
CA ASP A 139 -40.35 19.02 4.79
C ASP A 139 -39.49 18.29 5.85
N GLN A 140 -39.94 17.13 6.33
CA GLN A 140 -39.26 16.32 7.35
C GLN A 140 -38.41 15.18 6.74
N ILE A 141 -38.64 14.83 5.48
CA ILE A 141 -37.91 13.74 4.80
C ILE A 141 -36.41 14.05 4.72
N PRO A 142 -35.94 15.26 4.35
CA PRO A 142 -34.51 15.57 4.29
C PRO A 142 -33.78 15.33 5.63
N ALA A 143 -34.40 15.69 6.76
CA ALA A 143 -33.81 15.44 8.07
C ALA A 143 -33.68 13.94 8.39
N ALA A 144 -34.63 13.12 7.95
CA ALA A 144 -34.55 11.66 8.07
C ALA A 144 -33.44 11.06 7.18
N LEU A 145 -33.25 11.61 5.99
CA LEU A 145 -32.17 11.23 5.07
C LEU A 145 -30.79 11.60 5.64
N GLU A 146 -30.64 12.80 6.20
CA GLU A 146 -29.40 13.21 6.90
C GLU A 146 -29.09 12.30 8.09
N ALA A 147 -30.11 11.91 8.87
CA ALA A 147 -29.94 10.96 9.96
C ALA A 147 -29.45 9.59 9.47
N TYR A 148 -29.92 9.14 8.30
CA TYR A 148 -29.44 7.93 7.65
C TYR A 148 -27.98 8.06 7.18
N LEU A 149 -27.60 9.20 6.58
CA LEU A 149 -26.22 9.46 6.15
C LEU A 149 -25.22 9.46 7.31
N LYS A 150 -25.62 9.97 8.48
CA LYS A 150 -24.77 9.97 9.69
C LYS A 150 -24.49 8.58 10.25
N GLN A 151 -25.34 7.59 9.94
CA GLN A 151 -25.17 6.20 10.40
C GLN A 151 -24.33 5.36 9.43
N ALA A 152 -24.02 5.91 8.25
CA ALA A 152 -23.35 5.19 7.20
C ALA A 152 -21.90 4.86 7.61
N PRO A 153 -21.45 3.59 7.46
CA PRO A 153 -20.14 3.17 7.94
C PRO A 153 -18.99 3.56 7.00
N GLU A 154 -19.28 4.09 5.80
CA GLU A 154 -18.25 4.39 4.82
C GLU A 154 -17.34 5.53 5.25
N LYS A 155 -16.04 5.31 5.08
CA LYS A 155 -15.01 6.32 5.32
C LYS A 155 -14.56 6.96 4.02
N ASN A 156 -14.18 8.23 4.10
CA ASN A 156 -13.65 8.93 2.94
C ASN A 156 -12.34 8.25 2.47
N PRO A 157 -12.26 7.78 1.21
CA PRO A 157 -11.06 7.12 0.67
C PRO A 157 -9.80 8.00 0.64
N TRP A 158 -10.00 9.32 0.63
CA TRP A 158 -8.96 10.35 0.61
C TRP A 158 -8.58 10.83 2.01
N ASN A 159 -9.53 10.81 2.95
CA ASN A 159 -9.31 11.14 4.36
C ASN A 159 -9.98 10.12 5.30
N ALA A 160 -9.20 9.17 5.82
CA ALA A 160 -9.74 8.09 6.66
C ALA A 160 -10.29 8.53 8.03
N LEU A 161 -10.09 9.81 8.41
CA LEU A 161 -10.62 10.40 9.64
C LEU A 161 -12.06 10.93 9.46
N GLU A 162 -12.48 11.14 8.21
CA GLU A 162 -13.77 11.71 7.86
C GLU A 162 -14.73 10.67 7.29
N SER A 163 -16.03 10.96 7.40
CA SER A 163 -17.09 10.20 6.75
C SER A 163 -16.98 10.35 5.23
N ALA A 164 -17.32 9.30 4.48
CA ALA A 164 -17.45 9.39 3.03
C ALA A 164 -18.61 10.29 2.60
N ASN A 165 -19.55 10.56 3.51
CA ASN A 165 -20.80 11.23 3.22
C ASN A 165 -20.88 12.52 4.04
N SER A 166 -21.25 13.62 3.39
CA SER A 166 -21.69 14.83 4.08
C SER A 166 -22.92 14.51 4.91
N ALA A 167 -22.95 15.07 6.12
CA ALA A 167 -24.05 14.89 7.05
C ALA A 167 -25.23 15.84 6.79
N HIS A 168 -25.11 16.70 5.76
CA HIS A 168 -26.08 17.74 5.41
C HIS A 168 -26.55 17.54 3.97
N ILE A 169 -27.85 17.74 3.74
CA ILE A 169 -28.48 17.76 2.43
C ILE A 169 -29.04 19.17 2.21
N GLU A 170 -28.58 19.84 1.16
CA GLU A 170 -29.09 21.16 0.80
C GLU A 170 -30.43 21.03 0.08
N ILE A 171 -31.41 21.83 0.49
CA ILE A 171 -32.74 21.85 -0.12
C ILE A 171 -32.83 23.07 -1.03
N VAL A 172 -33.07 22.83 -2.31
CA VAL A 172 -33.20 23.86 -3.35
C VAL A 172 -34.58 23.78 -4.01
N SER A 173 -34.93 24.83 -4.76
CA SER A 173 -36.20 24.87 -5.49
C SER A 173 -36.06 25.61 -6.81
N ASN A 174 -36.91 25.23 -7.78
CA ASN A 174 -36.98 25.80 -9.11
C ASN A 174 -35.70 25.62 -9.94
N LEU A 175 -34.99 24.51 -9.74
CA LEU A 175 -33.85 24.17 -10.57
C LEU A 175 -34.27 23.16 -11.64
N ASP A 176 -33.50 23.07 -12.71
CA ASP A 176 -33.53 21.91 -13.59
C ASP A 176 -32.50 20.85 -13.20
N GLN A 177 -32.48 19.74 -13.96
CA GLN A 177 -31.59 18.62 -13.68
C GLN A 177 -30.10 18.96 -13.79
N ASP A 178 -29.75 19.90 -14.66
CA ASP A 178 -28.37 20.33 -14.88
C ASP A 178 -27.97 21.33 -13.77
N GLU A 179 -28.83 22.29 -13.45
CA GLU A 179 -28.61 23.31 -12.41
C GLU A 179 -28.47 22.69 -11.01
N ILE A 180 -29.30 21.71 -10.63
CA ILE A 180 -29.14 21.01 -9.34
C ILE A 180 -27.83 20.22 -9.30
N GLY A 181 -27.39 19.70 -10.45
CA GLY A 181 -26.12 19.02 -10.59
C GLY A 181 -24.92 19.97 -10.42
N GLU A 182 -25.01 21.17 -10.99
CA GLU A 182 -24.02 22.23 -10.79
C GLU A 182 -23.97 22.71 -9.34
N MET A 183 -25.12 22.84 -8.67
CA MET A 183 -25.18 23.17 -7.25
C MET A 183 -24.47 22.10 -6.41
N ALA A 184 -24.82 20.82 -6.62
CA ALA A 184 -24.18 19.71 -5.91
C ALA A 184 -22.66 19.67 -6.18
N ALA A 185 -22.23 19.95 -7.41
CA ALA A 185 -20.81 20.07 -7.72
C ALA A 185 -20.14 21.22 -6.97
N SER A 186 -20.80 22.37 -6.82
CA SER A 186 -20.24 23.52 -6.11
C SER A 186 -20.05 23.26 -4.61
N GLU A 187 -20.95 22.47 -4.01
CA GLU A 187 -20.90 22.04 -2.61
C GLU A 187 -19.85 20.94 -2.36
N ALA A 188 -19.45 20.20 -3.41
CA ALA A 188 -18.44 19.14 -3.31
C ALA A 188 -17.02 19.74 -3.18
N ILE A 189 -16.71 20.34 -2.03
CA ILE A 189 -15.43 21.01 -1.78
C ILE A 189 -14.35 20.01 -1.36
N GLU A 190 -14.69 19.04 -0.51
CA GLU A 190 -13.76 18.06 0.06
C GLU A 190 -13.56 16.84 -0.87
N LYS A 191 -12.30 16.46 -1.08
CA LYS A 191 -11.96 15.30 -1.93
C LYS A 191 -12.51 14.02 -1.32
N GLY A 192 -13.24 13.23 -2.13
CA GLY A 192 -13.76 11.93 -1.72
C GLY A 192 -14.98 11.96 -0.80
N GLN A 193 -15.42 13.14 -0.38
CA GLN A 193 -16.65 13.29 0.37
C GLN A 193 -17.80 13.53 -0.61
N ALA A 194 -18.85 12.74 -0.49
CA ALA A 194 -20.06 12.88 -1.26
C ALA A 194 -20.98 13.91 -0.58
N VAL A 195 -21.56 14.81 -1.37
CA VAL A 195 -22.57 15.77 -0.95
C VAL A 195 -23.86 15.51 -1.73
N TRP A 196 -24.99 15.90 -1.16
CA TRP A 196 -26.28 15.78 -1.83
C TRP A 196 -27.07 17.07 -1.74
N VAL A 197 -27.75 17.36 -2.85
CA VAL A 197 -28.69 18.46 -2.99
C VAL A 197 -30.01 17.86 -3.44
N ILE A 198 -31.11 18.29 -2.83
CA ILE A 198 -32.45 17.80 -3.11
C ILE A 198 -33.37 18.95 -3.49
N GLU A 199 -34.13 18.74 -4.56
CA GLU A 199 -35.30 19.53 -4.90
C GLU A 199 -36.54 18.70 -4.60
N LEU A 200 -37.39 19.22 -3.72
CA LEU A 200 -38.63 18.55 -3.33
C LEU A 200 -39.63 18.61 -4.50
N PRO A 201 -40.47 17.57 -4.69
CA PRO A 201 -41.50 17.59 -5.73
C PRO A 201 -42.52 18.71 -5.46
N GLU A 202 -42.75 19.56 -6.47
CA GLU A 202 -43.70 20.67 -6.40
C GLU A 202 -44.73 20.58 -7.53
N GLY A 203 -46.01 20.42 -7.15
CA GLY A 203 -47.13 20.32 -8.09
C GLY A 203 -47.04 19.08 -8.98
N ASN A 204 -46.79 19.29 -10.28
CA ASN A 204 -46.70 18.23 -11.29
C ASN A 204 -45.25 17.99 -11.78
N ARG A 205 -44.26 18.56 -11.09
CA ARG A 205 -42.84 18.34 -11.37
C ARG A 205 -42.29 17.28 -10.40
N PRO A 206 -41.59 16.24 -10.89
CA PRO A 206 -40.88 15.32 -10.01
C PRO A 206 -39.78 16.09 -9.27
N GLY A 207 -39.49 15.65 -8.05
CA GLY A 207 -38.33 16.13 -7.32
C GLY A 207 -37.05 15.59 -7.94
N LEU A 208 -35.91 16.16 -7.55
CA LEU A 208 -34.61 15.77 -8.03
C LEU A 208 -33.67 15.56 -6.85
N LEU A 209 -32.93 14.46 -6.84
CA LEU A 209 -31.84 14.22 -5.90
C LEU A 209 -30.53 14.17 -6.69
N SER A 210 -29.63 15.11 -6.43
CA SER A 210 -28.30 15.13 -7.02
C SER A 210 -27.24 14.83 -5.98
N GLY A 211 -26.38 13.85 -6.28
CA GLY A 211 -25.18 13.54 -5.49
C GLY A 211 -23.93 13.93 -6.26
N ALA A 212 -22.97 14.55 -5.58
CA ALA A 212 -21.70 14.95 -6.17
C ALA A 212 -20.51 14.53 -5.30
N VAL A 213 -19.37 14.24 -5.93
CA VAL A 213 -18.12 13.93 -5.24
C VAL A 213 -16.92 14.52 -5.97
N ARG A 214 -16.05 15.21 -5.23
CA ARG A 214 -14.81 15.77 -5.78
C ARG A 214 -13.72 14.70 -5.84
N LEU A 215 -13.10 14.56 -7.00
CA LEU A 215 -12.03 13.59 -7.26
C LEU A 215 -10.68 14.29 -7.27
N GLU A 216 -9.59 13.54 -7.12
CA GLU A 216 -8.24 14.11 -7.26
C GLU A 216 -7.85 14.32 -8.72
N ASN A 217 -8.37 13.50 -9.63
CA ASN A 217 -7.92 13.50 -11.01
C ASN A 217 -8.22 14.83 -11.74
N GLU A 218 -7.18 15.65 -11.92
CA GLU A 218 -7.21 16.96 -12.59
C GLU A 218 -7.77 16.91 -14.02
N ALA A 219 -7.80 15.74 -14.66
CA ALA A 219 -8.41 15.55 -15.97
C ALA A 219 -9.93 15.84 -15.97
N ARG A 220 -10.58 15.82 -14.81
CA ARG A 220 -11.93 16.31 -14.60
C ARG A 220 -11.85 17.49 -13.64
N ALA A 221 -11.77 18.70 -14.19
CA ALA A 221 -11.84 19.93 -13.39
C ALA A 221 -13.12 20.01 -12.54
N ASN A 222 -14.17 19.27 -12.94
CA ASN A 222 -15.46 19.25 -12.29
C ASN A 222 -15.67 17.96 -11.46
N PRO A 223 -16.32 18.07 -10.30
CA PRO A 223 -16.81 16.93 -9.52
C PRO A 223 -17.63 15.94 -10.36
N PHE A 224 -17.63 14.69 -9.93
CA PHE A 224 -18.52 13.69 -10.54
C PHE A 224 -19.91 13.84 -9.93
N VAL A 225 -20.91 14.02 -10.78
CA VAL A 225 -22.31 14.27 -10.39
C VAL A 225 -23.20 13.17 -10.92
N LYS A 226 -24.21 12.80 -10.12
CA LYS A 226 -25.31 11.94 -10.54
C LYS A 226 -26.63 12.49 -10.00
N THR A 227 -27.52 12.87 -10.90
CA THR A 227 -28.88 13.29 -10.58
C THR A 227 -29.88 12.17 -10.86
N VAL A 228 -30.84 11.98 -9.97
CA VAL A 228 -31.92 10.99 -10.06
C VAL A 228 -33.24 11.69 -9.75
N ALA A 229 -34.28 11.41 -10.53
CA ALA A 229 -35.62 11.91 -10.24
C ALA A 229 -36.24 11.13 -9.07
N ILE A 230 -36.96 11.84 -8.21
CA ILE A 230 -37.72 11.30 -7.09
C ILE A 230 -39.16 11.77 -7.24
N ASP A 231 -40.12 10.85 -7.08
CA ASP A 231 -41.54 11.18 -7.16
C ASP A 231 -42.13 11.49 -5.79
#